data_AF-A0A933I191-F1
#
_entry.id   AF-A0A933I191-F1
#
_cell.length_a   1.000
_cell.length_b   1.000
_cell.length_c   1.000
_cell.angle_alpha   90.00
_cell.angle_beta   90.00
_cell.angle_gamma   90.00
#
_symmetry.space_group_name_H-M   'P 1'
#
loop_
_entity.id
_entity.type
_entity.pdbx_description
1 polymer ?
#
loop_
_entity_poly.entity_id
_entity_poly.type
_entity_poly.pdbx_seq_one_letter_code
_entity_poly.pdbx_strand_id
1 'polypeptide(L)'
;MLRQAIVTFFIILIFIALAFGLVNLQVFHGVKYRQLSEKNCIRLFPQKGSRGKIIDRDGRVIVANRLSYDVLILPQNAKQREALLLKLSHLLGADYKDLKKAYREGLVSVSVPVTVARNINYKKAIALEELKFELPGMIIQPNPVREYFYGGLASHVLGYLNEIDRWRLTKLEDYGYKTKDIVGFGGVEEKYDYYLRQEEGGLSVEVDHRGRQVRLLGFRPPINGKDIQLTIDLRVQKIAENKLGKRKGSVILMEPFTGEIIAMASGPGFNPEVFIDKQNSTISELFNNTDAPLLNRAIGCAYAPGSIFKSIIALAGLQERKINANTTYICQGKVLVGKKEFACWSTHGAQDLNSAIAHSCNSYFYKTGLLLGGDEIANYSSKFGLGKPTGFDLSYEIGGLLPSPLWKRLNKFQKWFDGDTANFSIGQGDLLVTPLQMARMTAVFANDGFLVTPHIVKSIAGKSPGNYSKKNHPLNFKQQNLDLVKQGFKSVVSLSSGTGNVLSGLGVEVAGKTGTAQAPPGQPHAWFVGYFPYKGSKLVICVFLEHGGPGYYSCVVAKEIIEEMSKEGLFNEA
;
A
#
# COMPACT_ATOMS: atom_id res chain seq x y z
N MET A 1 -23.21 80.62 -49.32
CA MET A 1 -22.12 79.74 -49.79
C MET A 1 -20.99 79.60 -48.76
N LEU A 2 -20.36 80.68 -48.25
CA LEU A 2 -19.24 80.58 -47.30
C LEU A 2 -19.57 79.88 -45.97
N ARG A 3 -20.73 80.16 -45.35
CA ARG A 3 -21.20 79.48 -44.12
C ARG A 3 -21.38 77.97 -44.31
N GLN A 4 -21.92 77.54 -45.45
CA GLN A 4 -22.08 76.12 -45.76
C GLN A 4 -20.71 75.44 -45.95
N ALA A 5 -19.77 76.08 -46.65
CA ALA A 5 -18.42 75.56 -46.83
C ALA A 5 -17.67 75.37 -45.50
N ILE A 6 -17.81 76.32 -44.57
CA ILE A 6 -17.20 76.23 -43.22
C ILE A 6 -17.80 75.08 -42.41
N VAL A 7 -19.13 74.93 -42.42
CA VAL A 7 -19.80 73.82 -41.71
C VAL A 7 -19.38 72.47 -42.31
N THR A 8 -19.36 72.35 -43.63
CA THR A 8 -18.91 71.14 -44.33
C THR A 8 -17.45 70.82 -43.99
N PHE A 9 -16.57 71.81 -43.93
CA PHE A 9 -15.18 71.63 -43.53
C PHE A 9 -15.04 71.07 -42.11
N PHE A 10 -15.78 71.62 -41.14
CA PHE A 10 -15.78 71.11 -39.76
C PHE A 10 -16.32 69.67 -39.68
N ILE A 11 -17.39 69.35 -40.41
CA ILE A 11 -17.93 67.99 -40.47
C ILE A 11 -16.89 67.01 -41.04
N ILE A 12 -16.22 67.39 -42.13
CA ILE A 12 -15.14 66.57 -42.72
C ILE A 12 -14.00 66.38 -41.72
N LEU A 13 -13.59 67.44 -41.02
CA LEU A 13 -12.55 67.36 -40.00
C LEU A 13 -12.91 66.39 -38.87
N ILE A 14 -14.18 66.39 -38.42
CA ILE A 14 -14.70 65.46 -37.41
C ILE A 14 -14.67 64.01 -37.94
N PHE A 15 -15.11 63.77 -39.17
CA PHE A 15 -15.04 62.43 -39.77
C PHE A 15 -13.62 61.93 -39.94
N ILE A 16 -12.66 62.81 -40.28
CA ILE A 16 -11.24 62.47 -40.34
C ILE A 16 -10.72 62.09 -38.95
N ALA A 17 -11.08 62.85 -37.91
CA ALA A 17 -10.70 62.52 -36.53
C ALA A 17 -11.29 61.18 -36.06
N LEU A 18 -12.56 60.89 -36.39
CA LEU A 18 -13.21 59.61 -36.11
C LEU A 18 -12.57 58.46 -36.88
N ALA A 19 -12.24 58.65 -38.16
CA ALA A 19 -11.54 57.66 -38.98
C ALA A 19 -10.15 57.35 -38.42
N PHE A 20 -9.41 58.38 -38.01
CA PHE A 20 -8.11 58.21 -37.34
C PHE A 20 -8.26 57.46 -36.01
N GLY A 21 -9.28 57.78 -35.21
CA GLY A 21 -9.62 57.05 -34.00
C GLY A 21 -9.95 55.57 -34.27
N LEU A 22 -10.69 55.28 -35.34
CA LEU A 22 -11.03 53.92 -35.76
C LEU A 22 -9.78 53.14 -36.19
N VAL A 23 -8.90 53.74 -36.99
CA VAL A 23 -7.61 53.14 -37.39
C VAL A 23 -6.73 52.89 -36.15
N ASN A 24 -6.70 53.82 -35.20
CA ASN A 24 -6.00 53.62 -33.93
C ASN A 24 -6.53 52.42 -33.13
N LEU A 25 -7.85 52.24 -33.07
CA LEU A 25 -8.47 51.13 -32.35
C LEU A 25 -8.33 49.78 -33.08
N GLN A 26 -8.56 49.75 -34.40
CA GLN A 26 -8.62 48.50 -35.17
C GLN A 26 -7.27 48.04 -35.74
N VAL A 27 -6.39 48.97 -36.13
CA VAL A 27 -5.10 48.63 -36.77
C VAL A 27 -3.98 48.65 -35.73
N PHE A 28 -3.78 49.79 -35.07
CA PHE A 28 -2.67 49.93 -34.11
C PHE A 28 -2.91 49.13 -32.82
N HIS A 29 -4.14 49.14 -32.30
CA HIS A 29 -4.50 48.42 -31.08
C HIS A 29 -5.38 47.19 -31.29
N GLY A 30 -5.71 46.83 -32.54
CA GLY A 30 -6.66 45.75 -32.83
C GLY A 30 -6.22 44.40 -32.26
N VAL A 31 -4.94 44.05 -32.42
CA VAL A 31 -4.38 42.81 -31.86
C VAL A 31 -4.51 42.78 -30.34
N LYS A 32 -4.22 43.91 -29.67
CA LYS A 32 -4.34 44.05 -28.21
C LYS A 32 -5.78 43.86 -27.74
N TYR A 33 -6.74 44.55 -28.36
CA TYR A 33 -8.15 44.45 -27.99
C TYR A 33 -8.75 43.09 -28.33
N ARG A 34 -8.31 42.46 -29.42
CA ARG A 34 -8.69 41.09 -29.76
C ARG A 34 -8.20 40.10 -28.72
N GLN A 35 -6.93 40.18 -28.29
CA GLN A 35 -6.40 39.32 -27.23
C GLN A 35 -7.12 39.55 -25.88
N LEU A 36 -7.47 40.79 -25.55
CA LEU A 36 -8.27 41.10 -24.35
C LEU A 36 -9.68 40.52 -24.47
N SER A 37 -10.31 40.61 -25.64
CA SER A 37 -11.62 40.01 -25.91
C SER A 37 -11.55 38.49 -25.83
N GLU A 38 -10.53 37.85 -26.41
CA GLU A 38 -10.34 36.40 -26.35
C GLU A 38 -10.14 35.93 -24.90
N LYS A 39 -9.33 36.63 -24.10
CA LYS A 39 -9.20 36.35 -22.65
C LYS A 39 -10.53 36.48 -21.90
N ASN A 40 -11.37 37.44 -22.31
CA ASN A 40 -12.65 37.71 -21.67
C ASN A 40 -13.78 36.78 -22.12
N CYS A 41 -13.76 36.29 -23.36
CA CYS A 41 -14.81 35.45 -23.93
C CYS A 41 -14.46 33.96 -23.89
N ILE A 42 -13.19 33.56 -23.89
CA ILE A 42 -12.82 32.14 -23.85
C ILE A 42 -12.80 31.64 -22.41
N ARG A 43 -13.50 30.54 -22.15
CA ARG A 43 -13.50 29.80 -20.89
C ARG A 43 -13.00 28.38 -21.10
N LEU A 44 -12.09 27.99 -20.22
CA LEU A 44 -11.55 26.64 -20.19
C LEU A 44 -12.29 25.84 -19.12
N PHE A 45 -12.99 24.81 -19.54
CA PHE A 45 -13.65 23.85 -18.66
C PHE A 45 -12.77 22.60 -18.56
N PRO A 46 -11.98 22.42 -17.49
CA PRO A 46 -11.20 21.21 -17.32
C PRO A 46 -12.16 20.02 -17.26
N GLN A 47 -11.76 18.87 -17.80
CA GLN A 47 -12.51 17.62 -17.64
C GLN A 47 -11.57 16.57 -17.09
N LYS A 48 -11.92 16.01 -15.93
CA LYS A 48 -11.09 14.98 -15.29
C LYS A 48 -11.39 13.61 -15.89
N GLY A 49 -10.34 12.89 -16.24
CA GLY A 49 -10.45 11.45 -16.50
C GLY A 49 -10.73 10.68 -15.21
N SER A 50 -11.06 9.41 -15.36
CA SER A 50 -11.18 8.50 -14.22
C SER A 50 -9.84 7.87 -13.90
N ARG A 51 -9.48 7.83 -12.63
CA ARG A 51 -8.32 7.07 -12.14
C ARG A 51 -8.55 5.58 -12.42
N GLY A 52 -7.52 4.83 -12.81
CA GLY A 52 -7.61 3.40 -13.10
C GLY A 52 -8.17 2.60 -11.91
N LYS A 53 -8.96 1.58 -12.19
CA LYS A 53 -9.56 0.71 -11.16
C LYS A 53 -8.50 -0.21 -10.55
N ILE A 54 -8.70 -0.59 -9.29
CA ILE A 54 -7.93 -1.67 -8.64
C ILE A 54 -8.87 -2.85 -8.46
N ILE A 55 -8.45 -4.00 -8.97
CA ILE A 55 -9.27 -5.20 -9.13
C ILE A 55 -8.57 -6.38 -8.46
N ASP A 56 -9.32 -7.27 -7.84
CA ASP A 56 -8.80 -8.51 -7.26
C ASP A 56 -8.40 -9.53 -8.34
N ARG A 57 -7.87 -10.67 -7.92
CA ARG A 57 -7.41 -11.71 -8.85
C ARG A 57 -8.50 -12.37 -9.69
N ASP A 58 -9.75 -12.30 -9.24
CA ASP A 58 -10.95 -12.89 -9.87
C ASP A 58 -11.75 -11.88 -10.70
N GLY A 59 -11.34 -10.61 -10.73
CA GLY A 59 -12.01 -9.56 -11.50
C GLY A 59 -12.99 -8.69 -10.68
N ARG A 60 -13.09 -8.88 -9.36
CA ARG A 60 -13.93 -8.04 -8.49
C ARG A 60 -13.26 -6.69 -8.26
N VAL A 61 -14.01 -5.63 -8.48
CA VAL A 61 -13.53 -4.25 -8.30
C VAL A 61 -13.39 -3.95 -6.81
N ILE A 62 -12.18 -3.62 -6.37
CA ILE A 62 -11.86 -3.23 -4.97
C ILE A 62 -11.99 -1.72 -4.82
N VAL A 63 -11.39 -0.99 -5.77
CA VAL A 63 -11.35 0.47 -5.78
C VAL A 63 -11.71 0.95 -7.18
N ALA A 64 -12.65 1.88 -7.27
CA ALA A 64 -12.97 2.56 -8.52
C ALA A 64 -13.28 4.03 -8.25
N ASN A 65 -14.07 4.65 -9.13
CA ASN A 65 -14.52 6.01 -8.96
C ASN A 65 -16.05 6.01 -9.04
N ARG A 66 -16.68 6.68 -8.08
CA ARG A 66 -18.09 7.05 -8.17
C ARG A 66 -18.25 8.37 -8.88
N LEU A 67 -19.34 8.49 -9.63
CA LEU A 67 -19.72 9.74 -10.24
C LEU A 67 -20.24 10.70 -9.16
N SER A 68 -19.56 11.83 -8.99
CA SER A 68 -20.04 12.93 -8.17
C SER A 68 -20.09 14.21 -9.01
N TYR A 69 -20.72 15.25 -8.47
CA TYR A 69 -20.81 16.54 -9.14
C TYR A 69 -20.17 17.64 -8.30
N ASP A 70 -19.48 18.55 -8.97
CA ASP A 70 -18.95 19.77 -8.39
C ASP A 70 -19.75 20.97 -8.93
N VAL A 71 -19.95 21.97 -8.09
CA VAL A 71 -20.54 23.26 -8.49
C VAL A 71 -19.43 24.27 -8.68
N LEU A 72 -19.32 24.79 -9.89
CA LEU A 72 -18.38 25.80 -10.29
C LEU A 72 -19.10 27.12 -10.58
N ILE A 73 -18.41 28.23 -10.35
CA ILE A 73 -18.88 29.57 -10.64
C ILE A 73 -17.92 30.23 -11.61
N LEU A 74 -18.45 30.79 -12.71
CA LEU A 74 -17.67 31.68 -13.58
C LEU A 74 -17.30 32.95 -12.83
N PRO A 75 -16.05 33.41 -12.91
CA PRO A 75 -15.67 34.70 -12.37
C PRO A 75 -16.55 35.84 -12.90
N GLN A 76 -17.21 36.56 -11.99
CA GLN A 76 -18.18 37.62 -12.26
C GLN A 76 -17.97 38.84 -11.36
N ASN A 77 -18.72 39.93 -11.62
CA ASN A 77 -18.73 41.13 -10.80
C ASN A 77 -19.10 40.83 -9.34
N ALA A 78 -18.52 41.59 -8.40
CA ALA A 78 -18.66 41.33 -6.96
C ALA A 78 -20.12 41.21 -6.48
N LYS A 79 -21.00 42.11 -6.91
CA LYS A 79 -22.43 42.08 -6.54
C LYS A 79 -23.14 40.81 -7.01
N GLN A 80 -22.93 40.42 -8.26
CA GLN A 80 -23.53 39.21 -8.84
C GLN A 80 -23.00 37.95 -8.15
N ARG A 81 -21.69 37.90 -7.91
CA ARG A 81 -21.04 36.82 -7.17
C ARG A 81 -21.62 36.65 -5.78
N GLU A 82 -21.80 37.73 -5.01
CA GLU A 82 -22.32 37.63 -3.65
C GLU A 82 -23.78 37.16 -3.60
N ALA A 83 -24.62 37.67 -4.51
CA ALA A 83 -26.00 37.19 -4.64
C ALA A 83 -26.08 35.70 -5.03
N LEU A 84 -25.22 35.26 -5.97
CA LEU A 84 -25.14 33.86 -6.39
C LEU A 84 -24.70 32.93 -5.24
N LEU A 85 -23.65 33.30 -4.52
CA LEU A 85 -23.15 32.52 -3.38
C LEU A 85 -24.18 32.42 -2.24
N LEU A 86 -24.96 33.48 -1.98
CA LEU A 86 -26.04 33.45 -1.00
C LEU A 86 -27.15 32.48 -1.41
N LYS A 87 -27.60 32.53 -2.67
CA LYS A 87 -28.61 31.58 -3.18
C LYS A 87 -28.11 30.14 -3.13
N LEU A 88 -26.85 29.89 -3.53
CA LEU A 88 -26.24 28.57 -3.47
C LEU A 88 -26.12 28.03 -2.04
N SER A 89 -25.80 28.89 -1.07
CA SER A 89 -25.76 28.53 0.35
C SER A 89 -27.10 27.93 0.81
N HIS A 90 -28.22 28.58 0.47
CA HIS A 90 -29.55 28.08 0.80
C HIS A 90 -29.90 26.76 0.08
N LEU A 91 -29.58 26.63 -1.21
CA LEU A 91 -29.90 25.44 -1.99
C LEU A 91 -29.05 24.21 -1.62
N LEU A 92 -27.77 24.43 -1.31
CA LEU A 92 -26.85 23.36 -0.93
C LEU A 92 -27.00 22.96 0.54
N GLY A 93 -27.49 23.88 1.38
CA GLY A 93 -27.46 23.78 2.84
C GLY A 93 -26.05 23.96 3.40
N ALA A 94 -25.20 24.73 2.71
CA ALA A 94 -23.80 24.99 3.09
C ALA A 94 -23.64 26.41 3.65
N ASP A 95 -22.69 26.63 4.57
CA ASP A 95 -22.41 27.97 5.08
C ASP A 95 -21.90 28.89 3.97
N TYR A 96 -22.53 30.06 3.83
CA TYR A 96 -22.11 31.11 2.91
C TYR A 96 -20.63 31.50 3.10
N LYS A 97 -20.13 31.49 4.35
CA LYS A 97 -18.73 31.81 4.65
C LYS A 97 -17.77 30.81 4.00
N ASP A 98 -18.12 29.53 4.02
CA ASP A 98 -17.30 28.47 3.43
C ASP A 98 -17.30 28.56 1.90
N LEU A 99 -18.46 28.80 1.28
CA LEU A 99 -18.54 29.01 -0.17
C LEU A 99 -17.75 30.25 -0.62
N LYS A 100 -17.81 31.34 0.17
CA LYS A 100 -17.04 32.57 -0.10
C LYS A 100 -15.53 32.33 0.03
N LYS A 101 -15.11 31.56 1.04
CA LYS A 101 -13.72 31.15 1.22
C LYS A 101 -13.24 30.27 0.07
N ALA A 102 -14.01 29.25 -0.30
CA ALA A 102 -13.72 28.35 -1.42
C ALA A 102 -13.56 29.12 -2.74
N TYR A 103 -14.45 30.08 -3.01
CA TYR A 103 -14.33 30.95 -4.18
C TYR A 103 -13.02 31.76 -4.16
N ARG A 104 -12.68 32.38 -3.02
CA ARG A 104 -11.46 33.20 -2.90
C ARG A 104 -10.19 32.38 -3.10
N GLU A 105 -10.13 31.18 -2.54
CA GLU A 105 -8.96 30.28 -2.59
C GLU A 105 -8.84 29.51 -3.92
N GLY A 106 -9.93 29.34 -4.65
CA GLY A 106 -9.99 28.68 -5.94
C GLY A 106 -9.81 29.61 -7.15
N LEU A 107 -9.84 30.93 -6.96
CA LEU A 107 -9.69 31.90 -8.04
C LEU A 107 -8.24 32.00 -8.52
N VAL A 108 -7.90 31.23 -9.55
CA VAL A 108 -6.56 31.25 -10.18
C VAL A 108 -6.50 32.24 -11.36
N SER A 109 -7.53 32.26 -12.20
CA SER A 109 -7.63 33.13 -13.37
C SER A 109 -9.10 33.46 -13.67
N VAL A 110 -9.35 34.60 -14.31
CA VAL A 110 -10.70 35.02 -14.75
C VAL A 110 -11.29 34.08 -15.82
N SER A 111 -10.43 33.37 -16.56
CA SER A 111 -10.83 32.48 -17.64
C SER A 111 -11.16 31.04 -17.20
N VAL A 112 -10.96 30.70 -15.92
CA VAL A 112 -11.20 29.36 -15.37
C VAL A 112 -12.34 29.42 -14.34
N PRO A 113 -13.37 28.57 -14.44
CA PRO A 113 -14.42 28.50 -13.42
C PRO A 113 -13.87 28.08 -12.06
N VAL A 114 -14.45 28.60 -10.98
CA VAL A 114 -14.01 28.33 -9.60
C VAL A 114 -14.94 27.33 -8.95
N THR A 115 -14.41 26.18 -8.53
CA THR A 115 -15.17 25.21 -7.73
C THR A 115 -15.48 25.76 -6.34
N VAL A 116 -16.76 25.93 -6.02
CA VAL A 116 -17.23 26.45 -4.72
C VAL A 116 -17.79 25.35 -3.82
N ALA A 117 -18.32 24.28 -4.40
CA ALA A 117 -18.78 23.11 -3.67
C ALA A 117 -18.40 21.85 -4.43
N ARG A 118 -18.02 20.81 -3.68
CA ARG A 118 -17.54 19.53 -4.21
C ARG A 118 -18.41 18.40 -3.71
N ASN A 119 -18.31 17.25 -4.38
CA ASN A 119 -18.90 15.99 -3.91
C ASN A 119 -20.43 16.03 -3.72
N ILE A 120 -21.14 16.76 -4.58
CA ILE A 120 -22.61 16.88 -4.53
C ILE A 120 -23.25 15.65 -5.17
N ASN A 121 -24.27 15.12 -4.49
CA ASN A 121 -25.00 13.96 -4.98
C ASN A 121 -25.81 14.26 -6.25
N TYR A 122 -26.17 13.20 -6.98
CA TYR A 122 -26.90 13.30 -8.25
C TYR A 122 -28.23 14.08 -8.13
N LYS A 123 -29.00 13.87 -7.06
CA LYS A 123 -30.31 14.52 -6.86
C LYS A 123 -30.18 16.04 -6.70
N LYS A 124 -29.24 16.50 -5.87
CA LYS A 124 -28.93 17.93 -5.69
C LYS A 124 -28.36 18.54 -6.96
N ALA A 125 -27.53 17.80 -7.68
CA ALA A 125 -26.98 18.25 -8.96
C ALA A 125 -28.10 18.49 -9.99
N ILE A 126 -29.07 17.60 -10.12
CA ILE A 126 -30.23 17.81 -11.01
C ILE A 126 -31.02 19.06 -10.60
N ALA A 127 -31.36 19.19 -9.31
CA ALA A 127 -32.13 20.33 -8.82
C ALA A 127 -31.43 21.69 -9.09
N LEU A 128 -30.10 21.71 -9.00
CA LEU A 128 -29.33 22.89 -9.36
C LEU A 128 -29.29 23.12 -10.88
N GLU A 129 -29.19 22.05 -11.69
CA GLU A 129 -29.17 22.18 -13.15
C GLU A 129 -30.50 22.73 -13.70
N GLU A 130 -31.63 22.41 -13.06
CA GLU A 130 -32.94 22.98 -13.38
C GLU A 130 -32.99 24.50 -13.14
N LEU A 131 -32.31 24.98 -12.09
CA LEU A 131 -32.24 26.40 -11.72
C LEU A 131 -31.16 27.19 -12.49
N LYS A 132 -30.50 26.57 -13.48
CA LYS A 132 -29.40 27.17 -14.24
C LYS A 132 -29.77 28.49 -14.92
N PHE A 133 -31.04 28.65 -15.33
CA PHE A 133 -31.53 29.90 -15.92
C PHE A 133 -31.62 31.04 -14.90
N GLU A 134 -31.87 30.73 -13.63
CA GLU A 134 -31.97 31.70 -12.52
C GLU A 134 -30.63 32.01 -11.85
N LEU A 135 -29.63 31.15 -12.07
CA LEU A 135 -28.30 31.20 -11.48
C LEU A 135 -27.23 31.35 -12.59
N PRO A 136 -27.20 32.48 -13.31
CA PRO A 136 -26.27 32.68 -14.42
C PRO A 136 -24.81 32.57 -13.97
N GLY A 137 -24.05 31.78 -14.72
CA GLY A 137 -22.63 31.50 -14.48
C GLY A 137 -22.35 30.42 -13.43
N MET A 138 -23.36 29.73 -12.92
CA MET A 138 -23.20 28.44 -12.26
C MET A 138 -23.01 27.33 -13.31
N ILE A 139 -22.08 26.43 -13.04
CA ILE A 139 -21.85 25.21 -13.83
C ILE A 139 -21.84 24.03 -12.89
N ILE A 140 -22.51 22.96 -13.29
CA ILE A 140 -22.40 21.66 -12.65
C ILE A 140 -21.50 20.80 -13.50
N GLN A 141 -20.48 20.24 -12.87
CA GLN A 141 -19.48 19.45 -13.55
C GLN A 141 -19.38 18.06 -12.95
N PRO A 142 -19.45 16.99 -13.77
CA PRO A 142 -19.11 15.65 -13.33
C PRO A 142 -17.65 15.57 -12.86
N ASN A 143 -17.44 15.02 -11.67
CA ASN A 143 -16.14 14.83 -11.04
C ASN A 143 -16.07 13.37 -10.52
N PRO A 144 -15.23 12.51 -11.10
CA PRO A 144 -15.02 11.17 -10.59
C PRO A 144 -14.29 11.23 -9.25
N VAL A 145 -14.91 10.70 -8.20
CA VAL A 145 -14.34 10.64 -6.85
C VAL A 145 -13.98 9.19 -6.55
N ARG A 146 -12.77 8.96 -6.04
CA ARG A 146 -12.30 7.62 -5.66
C ARG A 146 -13.25 6.99 -4.63
N GLU A 147 -13.52 5.71 -4.73
CA GLU A 147 -14.40 4.96 -3.83
C GLU A 147 -13.78 3.60 -3.52
N TYR A 148 -13.77 3.23 -2.24
CA TYR A 148 -13.22 1.98 -1.73
C TYR A 148 -14.36 1.09 -1.25
N PHE A 149 -14.86 0.21 -2.12
CA PHE A 149 -16.12 -0.52 -1.91
C PHE A 149 -16.15 -1.42 -0.66
N TYR A 150 -14.99 -1.76 -0.12
CA TYR A 150 -14.85 -2.63 1.06
C TYR A 150 -14.29 -1.89 2.28
N GLY A 151 -14.37 -0.56 2.30
CA GLY A 151 -13.94 0.29 3.42
C GLY A 151 -12.47 0.08 3.78
N GLY A 152 -12.19 -0.37 5.01
CA GLY A 152 -10.83 -0.60 5.50
C GLY A 152 -10.15 -1.89 5.01
N LEU A 153 -10.84 -2.72 4.23
CA LEU A 153 -10.27 -3.98 3.72
C LEU A 153 -9.05 -3.70 2.83
N ALA A 154 -7.95 -4.40 3.08
CA ALA A 154 -6.68 -4.29 2.38
C ALA A 154 -6.05 -2.89 2.43
N SER A 155 -6.33 -2.08 3.46
CA SER A 155 -5.92 -0.66 3.51
C SER A 155 -4.43 -0.43 3.28
N HIS A 156 -3.55 -1.29 3.83
CA HIS A 156 -2.10 -1.17 3.67
C HIS A 156 -1.57 -1.65 2.33
N VAL A 157 -2.30 -2.57 1.68
CA VAL A 157 -2.02 -3.02 0.31
C VAL A 157 -2.46 -1.95 -0.66
N LEU A 158 -3.66 -1.41 -0.51
CA LEU A 158 -4.24 -0.42 -1.41
C LEU A 158 -3.54 0.94 -1.27
N GLY A 159 -3.31 1.39 -0.05
CA GLY A 159 -2.94 2.78 0.23
C GLY A 159 -4.15 3.71 0.14
N TYR A 160 -3.89 5.01 0.19
CA TYR A 160 -4.90 6.06 0.18
C TYR A 160 -4.49 7.19 -0.75
N LEU A 161 -5.41 8.11 -1.03
CA LEU A 161 -5.14 9.29 -1.83
C LEU A 161 -5.04 10.53 -0.94
N ASN A 162 -4.11 11.44 -1.26
CA ASN A 162 -4.06 12.75 -0.63
C ASN A 162 -3.51 13.79 -1.61
N GLU A 163 -3.64 15.07 -1.27
CA GLU A 163 -3.01 16.15 -2.03
C GLU A 163 -1.48 16.00 -2.00
N ILE A 164 -0.85 16.21 -3.16
CA ILE A 164 0.59 16.15 -3.31
C ILE A 164 1.28 17.16 -2.37
N ASP A 165 2.22 16.68 -1.57
CA ASP A 165 3.03 17.54 -0.72
C ASP A 165 4.13 18.25 -1.54
N ARG A 166 4.66 19.34 -0.99
CA ARG A 166 5.68 20.16 -1.68
C ARG A 166 6.93 19.37 -2.04
N TRP A 167 7.35 18.40 -1.22
CA TRP A 167 8.56 17.64 -1.46
C TRP A 167 8.38 16.61 -2.57
N ARG A 168 7.20 15.99 -2.68
CA ARG A 168 6.87 15.12 -3.82
C ARG A 168 6.74 15.95 -5.11
N LEU A 169 6.11 17.12 -5.04
CA LEU A 169 5.94 17.98 -6.21
C LEU A 169 7.27 18.36 -6.86
N THR A 170 8.30 18.73 -6.09
CA THR A 170 9.62 19.07 -6.65
C THR A 170 10.29 17.93 -7.41
N LYS A 171 9.91 16.68 -7.14
CA LYS A 171 10.44 15.49 -7.83
C LYS A 171 9.57 15.03 -8.99
N LEU A 172 8.28 15.35 -8.95
CA LEU A 172 7.26 14.85 -9.85
C LEU A 172 6.78 15.91 -10.87
N GLU A 173 7.18 17.17 -10.71
CA GLU A 173 6.81 18.25 -11.63
C GLU A 173 7.19 17.94 -13.08
N ASP A 174 8.40 17.41 -13.31
CA ASP A 174 8.88 16.97 -14.63
C ASP A 174 8.04 15.83 -15.24
N TYR A 175 7.30 15.09 -14.41
CA TYR A 175 6.39 14.03 -14.82
C TYR A 175 4.94 14.54 -14.96
N GLY A 176 4.75 15.86 -14.97
CA GLY A 176 3.46 16.52 -15.23
C GLY A 176 2.55 16.64 -14.01
N TYR A 177 3.06 16.48 -12.79
CA TYR A 177 2.30 16.73 -11.56
C TYR A 177 2.25 18.23 -11.25
N LYS A 178 1.09 18.69 -10.75
CA LYS A 178 0.82 20.09 -10.43
C LYS A 178 0.47 20.26 -8.97
N THR A 179 0.58 21.49 -8.49
CA THR A 179 0.07 21.87 -7.16
C THR A 179 -1.42 21.51 -7.04
N LYS A 180 -1.80 20.94 -5.89
CA LYS A 180 -3.15 20.45 -5.59
C LYS A 180 -3.59 19.16 -6.29
N ASP A 181 -2.70 18.50 -7.05
CA ASP A 181 -2.99 17.17 -7.60
C ASP A 181 -3.20 16.16 -6.46
N ILE A 182 -4.10 15.20 -6.70
CA ILE A 182 -4.37 14.09 -5.80
C ILE A 182 -3.50 12.91 -6.24
N VAL A 183 -2.66 12.42 -5.34
CA VAL A 183 -1.69 11.34 -5.58
C VAL A 183 -1.83 10.24 -4.54
N GLY A 184 -1.36 9.04 -4.88
CA GLY A 184 -1.32 7.92 -3.96
C GLY A 184 -0.29 8.06 -2.84
N PHE A 185 -0.66 7.58 -1.65
CA PHE A 185 0.17 7.44 -0.46
C PHE A 185 0.06 6.01 0.08
N GLY A 186 1.20 5.35 0.22
CA GLY A 186 1.29 3.93 0.55
C GLY A 186 0.74 3.01 -0.53
N GLY A 187 1.01 1.72 -0.37
CA GLY A 187 0.38 0.66 -1.14
C GLY A 187 0.51 0.78 -2.66
N VAL A 188 -0.47 0.18 -3.35
CA VAL A 188 -0.61 0.17 -4.81
C VAL A 188 -0.88 1.58 -5.35
N GLU A 189 -1.69 2.37 -4.63
CA GLU A 189 -2.03 3.73 -5.03
C GLU A 189 -0.78 4.60 -5.21
N GLU A 190 0.21 4.53 -4.30
CA GLU A 190 1.46 5.27 -4.43
C GLU A 190 2.40 4.65 -5.45
N LYS A 191 2.67 3.35 -5.33
CA LYS A 191 3.69 2.68 -6.14
C LYS A 191 3.38 2.81 -7.63
N TYR A 192 2.10 2.66 -7.99
CA TYR A 192 1.64 2.63 -9.37
C TYR A 192 0.84 3.89 -9.73
N ASP A 193 1.03 5.00 -9.00
CA ASP A 193 0.32 6.26 -9.25
C ASP A 193 0.46 6.70 -10.71
N TYR A 194 1.65 6.55 -11.30
CA TYR A 194 1.90 6.85 -12.71
C TYR A 194 0.98 6.10 -13.68
N TYR A 195 0.61 4.85 -13.38
CA TYR A 195 -0.30 4.07 -14.22
C TYR A 195 -1.77 4.37 -13.89
N LEU A 196 -2.09 4.51 -12.60
CA LEU A 196 -3.44 4.72 -12.13
C LEU A 196 -3.95 6.13 -12.45
N ARG A 197 -3.07 7.13 -12.47
CA ARG A 197 -3.42 8.52 -12.65
C ARG A 197 -3.99 8.77 -14.06
N GLN A 198 -5.06 9.55 -14.09
CA GLN A 198 -5.69 10.10 -15.29
C GLN A 198 -4.96 11.34 -15.82
N GLU A 199 -5.18 11.66 -17.09
CA GLU A 199 -4.85 12.98 -17.64
C GLU A 199 -6.10 13.83 -17.82
N GLU A 200 -6.00 15.09 -17.41
CA GLU A 200 -7.07 16.06 -17.59
C GLU A 200 -7.21 16.46 -19.07
N GLY A 201 -8.42 16.35 -19.57
CA GLY A 201 -8.86 16.97 -20.82
C GLY A 201 -9.54 18.30 -20.54
N GLY A 202 -10.36 18.75 -21.48
CA GLY A 202 -11.20 19.92 -21.28
C GLY A 202 -11.85 20.45 -22.54
N LEU A 203 -12.74 21.42 -22.34
CA LEU A 203 -13.43 22.16 -23.39
C LEU A 203 -12.95 23.61 -23.38
N SER A 204 -12.71 24.16 -24.56
CA SER A 204 -12.56 25.60 -24.77
C SER A 204 -13.88 26.13 -25.33
N VAL A 205 -14.55 27.01 -24.59
CA VAL A 205 -15.88 27.50 -24.93
C VAL A 205 -15.87 29.02 -24.93
N GLU A 206 -16.43 29.62 -25.97
CA GLU A 206 -16.74 31.03 -26.05
C GLU A 206 -18.01 31.33 -25.25
N VAL A 207 -17.93 32.28 -24.32
CA VAL A 207 -19.05 32.73 -23.49
C VAL A 207 -19.39 34.20 -23.73
N ASP A 208 -20.65 34.56 -23.53
CA ASP A 208 -21.11 35.95 -23.60
C ASP A 208 -20.85 36.74 -22.30
N HIS A 209 -21.23 38.02 -22.29
CA HIS A 209 -21.11 38.90 -21.13
C HIS A 209 -21.88 38.45 -19.87
N ARG A 210 -22.82 37.50 -20.01
CA ARG A 210 -23.58 36.89 -18.91
C ARG A 210 -23.03 35.52 -18.50
N GLY A 211 -21.93 35.07 -19.11
CA GLY A 211 -21.33 33.77 -18.87
C GLY A 211 -22.05 32.60 -19.55
N ARG A 212 -22.96 32.85 -20.49
CA ARG A 212 -23.66 31.79 -21.23
C ARG A 212 -22.73 31.23 -22.30
N GLN A 213 -22.73 29.92 -22.46
CA GLN A 213 -21.96 29.24 -23.49
C GLN A 213 -22.56 29.55 -24.87
N VAL A 214 -21.76 30.15 -25.75
CA VAL A 214 -22.17 30.53 -27.11
C VAL A 214 -21.67 29.51 -28.12
N ARG A 215 -20.41 29.09 -28.02
CA ARG A 215 -19.77 28.23 -29.02
C ARG A 215 -18.63 27.39 -28.44
N LEU A 216 -18.56 26.12 -28.82
CA LEU A 216 -17.40 25.27 -28.53
C LEU A 216 -16.27 25.58 -29.52
N LEU A 217 -15.11 25.99 -29.02
CA LEU A 217 -13.92 26.31 -29.81
C LEU A 217 -12.96 25.12 -29.92
N GLY A 218 -12.95 24.22 -28.94
CA GLY A 218 -12.10 23.04 -28.96
C GLY A 218 -12.41 22.06 -27.84
N PHE A 219 -12.06 20.80 -28.07
CA PHE A 219 -12.24 19.70 -27.12
C PHE A 219 -10.99 18.83 -27.10
N ARG A 220 -10.44 18.62 -25.90
CA ARG A 220 -9.41 17.62 -25.63
C ARG A 220 -10.06 16.55 -24.74
N PRO A 221 -10.23 15.30 -25.22
CA PRO A 221 -10.79 14.26 -24.37
C PRO A 221 -9.84 13.95 -23.20
N PRO A 222 -10.37 13.73 -21.98
CA PRO A 222 -9.56 13.25 -20.88
C PRO A 222 -9.11 11.81 -21.13
N ILE A 223 -7.95 11.43 -20.58
CA ILE A 223 -7.42 10.07 -20.67
C ILE A 223 -7.60 9.42 -19.31
N ASN A 224 -8.25 8.26 -19.27
CA ASN A 224 -8.40 7.48 -18.05
C ASN A 224 -7.08 6.80 -17.68
N GLY A 225 -6.87 6.62 -16.38
CA GLY A 225 -5.78 5.80 -15.88
C GLY A 225 -5.97 4.32 -16.24
N LYS A 226 -4.88 3.57 -16.11
CA LYS A 226 -4.84 2.13 -16.41
C LYS A 226 -5.27 1.32 -15.20
N ASP A 227 -6.14 0.35 -15.44
CA ASP A 227 -6.59 -0.59 -14.40
C ASP A 227 -5.44 -1.51 -13.97
N ILE A 228 -5.40 -1.82 -12.67
CA ILE A 228 -4.43 -2.71 -12.05
C ILE A 228 -5.17 -3.89 -11.44
N GLN A 229 -4.73 -5.09 -11.80
CA GLN A 229 -5.21 -6.33 -11.21
C GLN A 229 -4.20 -6.85 -10.20
N LEU A 230 -4.68 -7.14 -8.99
CA LEU A 230 -3.88 -7.67 -7.90
C LEU A 230 -3.92 -9.21 -7.88
N THR A 231 -2.96 -9.80 -7.18
CA THR A 231 -2.93 -11.24 -6.85
C THR A 231 -3.81 -11.58 -5.64
N ILE A 232 -4.27 -10.55 -4.91
CA ILE A 232 -5.12 -10.68 -3.73
C ILE A 232 -6.44 -11.36 -4.10
N ASP A 233 -6.84 -12.35 -3.30
CA ASP A 233 -8.22 -12.83 -3.24
C ASP A 233 -8.95 -12.08 -2.12
N LEU A 234 -9.99 -11.32 -2.47
CA LEU A 234 -10.73 -10.51 -1.49
C LEU A 234 -11.37 -11.36 -0.38
N ARG A 235 -11.78 -12.59 -0.68
CA ARG A 235 -12.40 -13.49 0.30
C ARG A 235 -11.35 -13.89 1.34
N VAL A 236 -10.18 -14.33 0.88
CA VAL A 236 -9.06 -14.71 1.76
C VAL A 236 -8.53 -13.51 2.55
N GLN A 237 -8.41 -12.33 1.92
CA GLN A 237 -8.01 -11.10 2.60
C GLN A 237 -8.97 -10.74 3.74
N LYS A 238 -10.29 -10.83 3.49
CA LYS A 238 -11.32 -10.56 4.48
C LYS A 238 -11.24 -11.53 5.65
N ILE A 239 -11.02 -12.83 5.38
CA ILE A 239 -10.80 -13.83 6.44
C ILE A 239 -9.57 -13.45 7.27
N ALA A 240 -8.44 -13.15 6.62
CA ALA A 240 -7.19 -12.83 7.31
C ALA A 240 -7.32 -11.59 8.21
N GLU A 241 -7.94 -10.51 7.73
CA GLU A 241 -8.17 -9.30 8.53
C GLU A 241 -9.18 -9.53 9.67
N ASN A 242 -10.26 -10.27 9.41
CA ASN A 242 -11.26 -10.57 10.44
C ASN A 242 -10.66 -11.39 11.60
N LYS A 243 -9.85 -12.41 11.29
CA LYS A 243 -9.20 -13.24 12.33
C LYS A 243 -8.06 -12.52 13.04
N LEU A 244 -7.34 -11.62 12.34
CA LEU A 244 -6.36 -10.74 12.98
C LEU A 244 -7.05 -9.76 13.95
N GLY A 245 -8.20 -9.20 13.53
CA GLY A 245 -9.01 -8.28 14.33
C GLY A 245 -8.27 -6.99 14.66
N LYS A 246 -8.40 -6.51 15.89
CA LYS A 246 -7.73 -5.29 16.38
C LYS A 246 -6.29 -5.52 16.87
N ARG A 247 -5.76 -6.74 16.74
CA ARG A 247 -4.42 -7.08 17.25
C ARG A 247 -3.36 -6.39 16.39
N LYS A 248 -2.32 -5.87 17.04
CA LYS A 248 -1.11 -5.41 16.34
C LYS A 248 -0.40 -6.61 15.75
N GLY A 249 -0.24 -6.65 14.43
CA GLY A 249 0.33 -7.82 13.78
C GLY A 249 0.17 -7.82 12.28
N SER A 250 0.48 -8.95 11.66
CA SER A 250 0.29 -9.16 10.23
C SER A 250 0.00 -10.61 9.91
N VAL A 251 -0.79 -10.84 8.88
CA VAL A 251 -1.02 -12.14 8.27
C VAL A 251 -0.65 -12.07 6.80
N ILE A 252 0.15 -13.01 6.33
CA ILE A 252 0.51 -13.14 4.91
C ILE A 252 0.16 -14.54 4.44
N LEU A 253 -0.60 -14.64 3.35
CA LEU A 253 -0.75 -15.86 2.57
C LEU A 253 -0.10 -15.67 1.20
N MET A 254 0.78 -16.59 0.83
CA MET A 254 1.57 -16.51 -0.40
C MET A 254 1.60 -17.85 -1.12
N GLU A 255 1.45 -17.84 -2.44
CA GLU A 255 1.63 -19.03 -3.28
C GLU A 255 3.16 -19.31 -3.40
N PRO A 256 3.62 -20.53 -3.05
CA PRO A 256 5.04 -20.78 -2.83
C PRO A 256 5.88 -20.87 -4.11
N PHE A 257 5.29 -21.16 -5.28
CA PHE A 257 6.04 -21.36 -6.53
C PHE A 257 6.19 -20.09 -7.37
N THR A 258 5.23 -19.18 -7.28
CA THR A 258 5.13 -17.93 -8.04
C THR A 258 5.49 -16.73 -7.17
N GLY A 259 5.29 -16.81 -5.85
CA GLY A 259 5.39 -15.67 -4.95
C GLY A 259 4.19 -14.72 -5.01
N GLU A 260 3.06 -15.12 -5.61
CA GLU A 260 1.83 -14.33 -5.58
C GLU A 260 1.33 -14.18 -4.13
N ILE A 261 1.11 -12.94 -3.69
CA ILE A 261 0.49 -12.66 -2.39
C ILE A 261 -1.03 -12.78 -2.54
N ILE A 262 -1.62 -13.79 -1.89
CA ILE A 262 -3.07 -14.04 -1.91
C ILE A 262 -3.78 -13.19 -0.86
N ALA A 263 -3.13 -12.97 0.29
CA ALA A 263 -3.58 -12.04 1.30
C ALA A 263 -2.41 -11.42 2.06
N MET A 264 -2.52 -10.15 2.40
CA MET A 264 -1.58 -9.41 3.25
C MET A 264 -2.37 -8.48 4.16
N ALA A 265 -2.67 -8.96 5.35
CA ALA A 265 -3.32 -8.18 6.40
C ALA A 265 -2.28 -7.55 7.32
N SER A 266 -2.47 -6.30 7.71
CA SER A 266 -1.71 -5.62 8.75
C SER A 266 -2.70 -4.97 9.72
N GLY A 267 -2.49 -5.18 11.02
CA GLY A 267 -3.40 -4.75 12.07
C GLY A 267 -2.72 -3.77 13.03
N PRO A 268 -3.43 -2.77 13.57
CA PRO A 268 -4.79 -2.34 13.18
C PRO A 268 -4.84 -1.69 11.79
N GLY A 269 -5.96 -1.86 11.08
CA GLY A 269 -6.24 -1.22 9.78
C GLY A 269 -6.88 0.16 9.90
N PHE A 270 -7.12 0.80 8.76
CA PHE A 270 -7.79 2.11 8.65
C PHE A 270 -8.67 2.16 7.40
N ASN A 271 -9.65 3.07 7.33
CA ASN A 271 -10.42 3.29 6.11
C ASN A 271 -9.71 4.35 5.23
N PRO A 272 -9.25 4.01 4.01
CA PRO A 272 -8.63 4.97 3.09
C PRO A 272 -9.53 6.15 2.69
N GLU A 273 -10.86 5.98 2.71
CA GLU A 273 -11.81 7.02 2.32
C GLU A 273 -11.76 8.26 3.22
N VAL A 274 -11.28 8.10 4.45
CA VAL A 274 -11.06 9.20 5.40
C VAL A 274 -10.14 10.29 4.82
N PHE A 275 -9.23 9.93 3.90
CA PHE A 275 -8.31 10.89 3.27
C PHE A 275 -8.89 11.62 2.06
N ILE A 276 -10.04 11.16 1.54
CA ILE A 276 -10.72 11.80 0.40
C ILE A 276 -11.48 13.05 0.88
N ASP A 277 -12.11 12.97 2.06
CA ASP A 277 -12.84 14.08 2.65
C ASP A 277 -12.00 14.81 3.72
N LYS A 278 -11.47 15.97 3.35
CA LYS A 278 -10.61 16.80 4.22
C LYS A 278 -11.33 17.41 5.43
N GLN A 279 -12.67 17.34 5.49
CA GLN A 279 -13.42 17.84 6.65
C GLN A 279 -13.44 16.84 7.82
N ASN A 280 -12.84 15.67 7.64
CA ASN A 280 -12.89 14.61 8.63
C ASN A 280 -11.84 14.81 9.75
N SER A 281 -12.31 15.07 10.97
CA SER A 281 -11.47 15.22 12.17
C SER A 281 -10.69 13.94 12.55
N THR A 282 -11.06 12.79 11.98
CA THR A 282 -10.43 11.49 12.29
C THR A 282 -9.02 11.34 11.72
N ILE A 283 -8.60 12.18 10.76
CA ILE A 283 -7.23 12.11 10.21
C ILE A 283 -6.18 12.36 11.29
N SER A 284 -6.41 13.36 12.15
CA SER A 284 -5.49 13.67 13.26
C SER A 284 -5.40 12.53 14.27
N GLU A 285 -6.50 11.81 14.51
CA GLU A 285 -6.51 10.64 15.37
C GLU A 285 -5.65 9.51 14.80
N LEU A 286 -5.72 9.25 13.48
CA LEU A 286 -4.90 8.21 12.82
C LEU A 286 -3.40 8.47 12.94
N PHE A 287 -2.96 9.72 12.78
CA PHE A 287 -1.54 10.09 12.89
C PHE A 287 -1.02 10.08 14.33
N ASN A 288 -1.88 10.40 15.32
CA ASN A 288 -1.50 10.44 16.73
C ASN A 288 -1.76 9.13 17.48
N ASN A 289 -2.31 8.12 16.81
CA ASN A 289 -2.62 6.84 17.43
C ASN A 289 -1.34 6.05 17.77
N THR A 290 -1.19 5.68 19.04
CA THR A 290 -0.04 4.93 19.56
C THR A 290 0.12 3.54 18.97
N ASP A 291 -0.95 2.96 18.43
CA ASP A 291 -0.91 1.66 17.73
C ASP A 291 -0.47 1.76 16.26
N ALA A 292 -0.18 2.97 15.76
CA ALA A 292 0.35 3.22 14.42
C ALA A 292 -0.43 2.47 13.31
N PRO A 293 -1.73 2.76 13.11
CA PRO A 293 -2.58 2.04 12.15
C PRO A 293 -2.16 2.24 10.69
N LEU A 294 -1.46 3.32 10.35
CA LEU A 294 -0.96 3.55 8.98
C LEU A 294 0.26 2.67 8.62
N LEU A 295 0.88 2.04 9.60
CA LEU A 295 2.09 1.26 9.42
C LEU A 295 1.77 -0.13 8.84
N ASN A 296 2.37 -0.45 7.70
CA ASN A 296 2.30 -1.80 7.13
C ASN A 296 3.32 -2.71 7.86
N ARG A 297 2.86 -3.44 8.87
CA ARG A 297 3.70 -4.32 9.68
C ARG A 297 4.26 -5.51 8.90
N ALA A 298 3.68 -5.86 7.77
CA ALA A 298 4.15 -6.99 6.94
C ALA A 298 5.51 -6.71 6.27
N ILE A 299 5.78 -5.44 5.92
CA ILE A 299 6.96 -5.04 5.12
C ILE A 299 7.76 -3.86 5.71
N GLY A 300 7.12 -3.00 6.50
CA GLY A 300 7.69 -1.74 7.00
C GLY A 300 8.25 -1.85 8.43
N CYS A 301 8.20 -3.03 9.04
CA CYS A 301 8.69 -3.28 10.38
C CYS A 301 9.52 -4.54 10.44
N ALA A 302 10.56 -4.52 11.29
CA ALA A 302 11.44 -5.65 11.48
C ALA A 302 11.45 -6.03 12.96
N TYR A 303 11.37 -7.33 13.22
CA TYR A 303 11.27 -7.89 14.56
C TYR A 303 12.19 -9.09 14.70
N ALA A 304 12.51 -9.47 15.94
CA ALA A 304 13.20 -10.72 16.18
C ALA A 304 12.31 -11.91 15.73
N PRO A 305 12.81 -12.82 14.87
CA PRO A 305 12.03 -13.97 14.40
C PRO A 305 11.84 -15.07 15.46
N GLY A 306 12.70 -15.08 16.48
CA GLY A 306 12.74 -16.14 17.47
C GLY A 306 12.86 -17.53 16.83
N SER A 307 12.13 -18.49 17.37
CA SER A 307 12.30 -19.91 17.05
C SER A 307 12.00 -20.33 15.61
N ILE A 308 11.43 -19.46 14.77
CA ILE A 308 11.28 -19.72 13.32
C ILE A 308 12.64 -19.79 12.63
N PHE A 309 13.60 -19.00 13.10
CA PHE A 309 14.95 -18.93 12.54
C PHE A 309 15.73 -20.25 12.65
N LYS A 310 15.39 -21.09 13.64
CA LYS A 310 15.98 -22.43 13.84
C LYS A 310 15.87 -23.32 12.59
N SER A 311 14.91 -23.06 11.71
CA SER A 311 14.76 -23.76 10.43
C SER A 311 15.97 -23.57 9.52
N ILE A 312 16.52 -22.34 9.48
CA ILE A 312 17.75 -22.04 8.74
C ILE A 312 18.93 -22.75 9.38
N ILE A 313 19.01 -22.75 10.71
CA ILE A 313 20.10 -23.41 11.46
C ILE A 313 20.08 -24.93 11.26
N ALA A 314 18.90 -25.55 11.30
CA ALA A 314 18.73 -26.97 11.02
C ALA A 314 19.26 -27.31 9.61
N LEU A 315 18.83 -26.55 8.60
CA LEU A 315 19.25 -26.80 7.23
C LEU A 315 20.76 -26.55 7.04
N ALA A 316 21.28 -25.45 7.57
CA ALA A 316 22.72 -25.12 7.50
C ALA A 316 23.57 -26.22 8.15
N GLY A 317 23.18 -26.67 9.35
CA GLY A 317 23.85 -27.75 10.06
C GLY A 317 23.91 -29.06 9.25
N LEU A 318 22.82 -29.39 8.53
CA LEU A 318 22.76 -30.54 7.64
C LEU A 318 23.60 -30.35 6.36
N GLN A 319 23.56 -29.17 5.74
CA GLN A 319 24.33 -28.90 4.52
C GLN A 319 25.85 -28.94 4.79
N GLU A 320 26.29 -28.35 5.90
CA GLU A 320 27.68 -28.33 6.35
C GLU A 320 28.12 -29.62 7.05
N ARG A 321 27.25 -30.64 7.11
CA ARG A 321 27.50 -31.95 7.74
C ARG A 321 27.92 -31.84 9.22
N LYS A 322 27.55 -30.76 9.91
CA LYS A 322 27.79 -30.57 11.35
C LYS A 322 26.81 -31.37 12.19
N ILE A 323 25.64 -31.67 11.64
CA ILE A 323 24.62 -32.57 12.20
C ILE A 323 24.08 -33.49 11.10
N ASN A 324 23.40 -34.55 11.51
CA ASN A 324 22.63 -35.46 10.64
C ASN A 324 21.30 -35.81 11.33
N ALA A 325 20.44 -36.60 10.68
CA ALA A 325 19.12 -36.97 11.20
C ALA A 325 19.17 -37.65 12.58
N ASN A 326 20.24 -38.41 12.86
CA ASN A 326 20.40 -39.20 14.10
C ASN A 326 21.17 -38.44 15.20
N THR A 327 21.64 -37.22 14.90
CA THR A 327 22.39 -36.42 15.87
C THR A 327 21.47 -36.08 17.03
N THR A 328 21.81 -36.54 18.23
CA THR A 328 20.98 -36.41 19.42
C THR A 328 21.70 -35.59 20.48
N TYR A 329 21.01 -34.60 21.05
CA TYR A 329 21.49 -33.86 22.21
C TYR A 329 20.52 -33.98 23.38
N ILE A 330 21.06 -34.11 24.58
CA ILE A 330 20.26 -34.09 25.82
C ILE A 330 20.01 -32.63 26.22
N CYS A 331 18.74 -32.26 26.37
CA CYS A 331 18.27 -30.97 26.84
C CYS A 331 17.89 -31.05 28.33
N GLN A 332 18.74 -30.48 29.18
CA GLN A 332 18.50 -30.35 30.63
C GLN A 332 17.83 -29.02 31.00
N GLY A 333 17.14 -28.37 30.05
CA GLY A 333 16.56 -27.04 30.25
C GLY A 333 17.55 -25.88 30.14
N LYS A 334 18.86 -26.14 30.02
CA LYS A 334 19.90 -25.11 29.83
C LYS A 334 21.15 -25.65 29.13
N VAL A 335 22.00 -24.75 28.62
CA VAL A 335 23.32 -25.05 28.07
C VAL A 335 24.32 -24.03 28.61
N LEU A 336 25.49 -24.49 29.04
CA LEU A 336 26.60 -23.62 29.42
C LEU A 336 27.36 -23.18 28.16
N VAL A 337 27.42 -21.89 27.89
CA VAL A 337 28.21 -21.29 26.80
C VAL A 337 29.26 -20.38 27.42
N GLY A 338 30.53 -20.81 27.35
CA GLY A 338 31.60 -20.20 28.12
C GLY A 338 31.30 -20.28 29.62
N LYS A 339 31.12 -19.12 30.28
CA LYS A 339 30.80 -19.03 31.72
C LYS A 339 29.34 -18.71 32.02
N LYS A 340 28.47 -18.61 31.00
CA LYS A 340 27.09 -18.18 31.15
C LYS A 340 26.11 -19.30 30.78
N GLU A 341 25.07 -19.44 31.58
CA GLU A 341 23.97 -20.37 31.29
C GLU A 341 22.97 -19.74 30.33
N PHE A 342 22.62 -20.48 29.28
CA PHE A 342 21.57 -20.13 28.32
C PHE A 342 20.38 -21.06 28.53
N ALA A 343 19.24 -20.49 28.90
CA ALA A 343 18.03 -21.25 29.21
C ALA A 343 17.33 -21.76 27.94
N CYS A 344 16.80 -22.97 28.05
CA CYS A 344 15.77 -23.49 27.17
C CYS A 344 14.39 -23.19 27.76
N TRP A 345 13.37 -23.09 26.91
CA TRP A 345 12.00 -22.79 27.37
C TRP A 345 11.39 -23.93 28.20
N SER A 346 11.92 -25.15 28.07
CA SER A 346 11.56 -26.33 28.85
C SER A 346 12.70 -27.34 28.86
N THR A 347 12.56 -28.39 29.67
CA THR A 347 13.42 -29.58 29.68
C THR A 347 12.83 -30.63 28.74
N HIS A 348 13.58 -30.98 27.70
CA HIS A 348 13.09 -31.87 26.63
C HIS A 348 13.73 -33.28 26.64
N GLY A 349 14.72 -33.54 27.50
CA GLY A 349 15.43 -34.82 27.48
C GLY A 349 16.22 -35.04 26.18
N ALA A 350 16.32 -36.28 25.70
CA ALA A 350 16.99 -36.59 24.45
C ALA A 350 16.21 -36.03 23.25
N GLN A 351 16.88 -35.25 22.40
CA GLN A 351 16.29 -34.62 21.22
C GLN A 351 17.16 -34.91 19.99
N ASP A 352 16.61 -35.64 19.03
CA ASP A 352 17.12 -35.71 17.66
C ASP A 352 16.68 -34.46 16.86
N LEU A 353 17.07 -34.36 15.59
CA LEU A 353 16.73 -33.20 14.76
C LEU A 353 15.21 -32.99 14.65
N ASN A 354 14.45 -34.06 14.40
CA ASN A 354 13.00 -33.99 14.20
C ASN A 354 12.30 -33.51 15.48
N SER A 355 12.63 -34.12 16.63
CA SER A 355 12.10 -33.76 17.94
C SER A 355 12.52 -32.34 18.34
N ALA A 356 13.77 -31.95 18.06
CA ALA A 356 14.25 -30.61 18.37
C ALA A 356 13.49 -29.53 17.60
N ILE A 357 13.12 -29.77 16.34
CA ILE A 357 12.25 -28.88 15.56
C ILE A 357 10.83 -28.89 16.15
N ALA A 358 10.25 -30.07 16.42
CA ALA A 358 8.89 -30.26 16.92
C ALA A 358 8.62 -29.58 18.27
N HIS A 359 9.51 -29.80 19.24
CA HIS A 359 9.49 -29.19 20.58
C HIS A 359 10.21 -27.84 20.62
N SER A 360 10.80 -27.39 19.52
CA SER A 360 11.56 -26.14 19.45
C SER A 360 12.68 -26.02 20.50
N CYS A 361 13.42 -27.09 20.76
CA CYS A 361 14.44 -27.16 21.81
C CYS A 361 15.60 -26.16 21.61
N ASN A 362 15.72 -25.11 22.44
CA ASN A 362 16.82 -24.14 22.34
C ASN A 362 18.20 -24.80 22.51
N SER A 363 18.32 -25.74 23.46
CA SER A 363 19.60 -26.40 23.77
C SER A 363 20.21 -27.11 22.56
N TYR A 364 19.37 -27.73 21.72
CA TYR A 364 19.82 -28.37 20.48
C TYR A 364 20.40 -27.33 19.52
N PHE A 365 19.66 -26.24 19.28
CA PHE A 365 20.06 -25.19 18.33
C PHE A 365 21.21 -24.32 18.82
N TYR A 366 21.39 -24.13 20.13
CA TYR A 366 22.61 -23.51 20.67
C TYR A 366 23.84 -24.33 20.32
N LYS A 367 23.81 -25.65 20.53
CA LYS A 367 24.92 -26.54 20.20
C LYS A 367 25.18 -26.56 18.69
N THR A 368 24.14 -26.70 17.87
CA THR A 368 24.27 -26.65 16.40
C THR A 368 24.80 -25.30 15.91
N GLY A 369 24.32 -24.19 16.46
CA GLY A 369 24.76 -22.84 16.10
C GLY A 369 26.23 -22.61 16.44
N LEU A 370 26.68 -23.07 17.61
CA LEU A 370 28.10 -23.00 18.01
C LEU A 370 29.01 -23.84 17.10
N LEU A 371 28.53 -25.00 16.61
CA LEU A 371 29.27 -25.81 15.64
C LEU A 371 29.36 -25.18 14.25
N LEU A 372 28.38 -24.34 13.88
CA LEU A 372 28.36 -23.61 12.61
C LEU A 372 29.24 -22.36 12.67
N GLY A 373 29.14 -21.57 13.74
CA GLY A 373 29.78 -20.26 13.83
C GLY A 373 28.91 -19.12 13.28
N GLY A 374 29.24 -17.89 13.67
CA GLY A 374 28.44 -16.71 13.32
C GLY A 374 28.45 -16.36 11.83
N ASP A 375 29.60 -16.54 11.15
CA ASP A 375 29.75 -16.22 9.73
C ASP A 375 28.93 -17.16 8.83
N GLU A 376 28.95 -18.46 9.12
CA GLU A 376 28.18 -19.48 8.42
C GLU A 376 26.68 -19.24 8.59
N ILE A 377 26.24 -18.94 9.81
CA ILE A 377 24.82 -18.60 10.07
C ILE A 377 24.42 -17.37 9.25
N ALA A 378 25.25 -16.32 9.23
CA ALA A 378 24.98 -15.12 8.44
C ALA A 378 24.95 -15.42 6.93
N ASN A 379 25.86 -16.27 6.42
CA ASN A 379 25.91 -16.67 5.02
C ASN A 379 24.63 -17.42 4.60
N TYR A 380 24.20 -18.44 5.36
CA TYR A 380 22.96 -19.16 5.06
C TYR A 380 21.74 -18.24 5.17
N SER A 381 21.68 -17.36 6.16
CA SER A 381 20.59 -16.39 6.31
C SER A 381 20.49 -15.44 5.11
N SER A 382 21.64 -15.00 4.59
CA SER A 382 21.73 -14.19 3.37
C SER A 382 21.24 -14.98 2.12
N LYS A 383 21.56 -16.28 2.01
CA LYS A 383 21.02 -17.16 0.94
C LYS A 383 19.50 -17.25 0.98
N PHE A 384 18.89 -17.24 2.16
CA PHE A 384 17.43 -17.15 2.32
C PHE A 384 16.84 -15.75 2.04
N GLY A 385 17.68 -14.77 1.67
CA GLY A 385 17.27 -13.41 1.34
C GLY A 385 17.03 -12.50 2.54
N LEU A 386 17.54 -12.85 3.74
CA LEU A 386 17.42 -12.01 4.92
C LEU A 386 18.44 -10.87 4.92
N GLY A 387 18.12 -9.76 5.58
CA GLY A 387 18.98 -8.58 5.68
C GLY A 387 18.94 -7.65 4.46
N LYS A 388 18.10 -7.95 3.46
CA LYS A 388 17.86 -7.11 2.28
C LYS A 388 16.35 -7.10 1.93
N PRO A 389 15.82 -6.03 1.31
CA PRO A 389 14.47 -6.04 0.78
C PRO A 389 14.25 -7.24 -0.15
N THR A 390 13.06 -7.84 -0.11
CA THR A 390 12.76 -9.03 -0.93
C THR A 390 12.61 -8.70 -2.40
N GLY A 391 12.44 -7.42 -2.73
CA GLY A 391 12.09 -6.96 -4.08
C GLY A 391 10.57 -6.92 -4.27
N PHE A 392 9.82 -6.84 -3.16
CA PHE A 392 8.38 -6.72 -3.16
C PHE A 392 7.98 -5.45 -3.91
N ASP A 393 6.84 -5.51 -4.59
CA ASP A 393 6.45 -4.48 -5.52
C ASP A 393 5.84 -3.24 -4.85
N LEU A 394 5.48 -3.28 -3.57
CA LEU A 394 5.02 -2.08 -2.83
C LEU A 394 6.17 -1.21 -2.30
N SER A 395 5.87 0.08 -2.07
CA SER A 395 6.81 1.04 -1.47
C SER A 395 7.09 0.76 0.01
N TYR A 396 8.21 1.28 0.51
CA TYR A 396 8.61 1.26 1.92
C TYR A 396 8.91 -0.14 2.52
N GLU A 397 9.26 -1.11 1.68
CA GLU A 397 9.84 -2.36 2.15
C GLU A 397 11.20 -2.11 2.82
N ILE A 398 11.39 -2.62 4.04
CA ILE A 398 12.68 -2.60 4.73
C ILE A 398 13.37 -3.96 4.66
N GLY A 399 14.70 -3.97 4.74
CA GLY A 399 15.50 -5.20 4.65
C GLY A 399 15.69 -5.96 5.97
N GLY A 400 15.24 -5.42 7.09
CA GLY A 400 15.60 -5.93 8.42
C GLY A 400 17.09 -5.72 8.74
N LEU A 401 17.60 -6.50 9.69
CA LEU A 401 18.99 -6.46 10.14
C LEU A 401 19.53 -7.88 10.24
N LEU A 402 20.54 -8.21 9.44
CA LEU A 402 21.25 -9.48 9.51
C LEU A 402 22.62 -9.27 10.17
N PRO A 403 22.83 -9.72 11.42
CA PRO A 403 24.12 -9.56 12.09
C PRO A 403 25.16 -10.50 11.52
N SER A 404 26.42 -10.07 11.59
CA SER A 404 27.60 -10.88 11.33
C SER A 404 28.76 -10.41 12.23
N PRO A 405 29.79 -11.24 12.43
CA PRO A 405 31.01 -10.83 13.13
C PRO A 405 31.60 -9.53 12.59
N LEU A 406 31.68 -9.38 11.27
CA LEU A 406 32.13 -8.14 10.62
C LEU A 406 31.21 -6.97 10.91
N TRP A 407 29.89 -7.17 10.79
CA TRP A 407 28.91 -6.11 11.07
C TRP A 407 29.02 -5.61 12.51
N LYS A 408 29.15 -6.52 13.49
CA LYS A 408 29.26 -6.16 14.91
C LYS A 408 30.55 -5.40 15.20
N ARG A 409 31.66 -5.80 14.58
CA ARG A 409 32.95 -5.10 14.69
C ARG A 409 32.87 -3.68 14.15
N LEU A 410 32.20 -3.47 13.01
CA LEU A 410 32.12 -2.16 12.34
C LEU A 410 31.08 -1.23 12.96
N ASN A 411 29.92 -1.75 13.38
CA ASN A 411 28.79 -0.91 13.83
C ASN A 411 28.73 -0.76 15.35
N LYS A 412 29.19 -1.75 16.11
CA LYS A 412 29.18 -1.73 17.58
C LYS A 412 30.56 -1.60 18.20
N PHE A 413 31.63 -1.62 17.39
CA PHE A 413 33.02 -1.63 17.87
C PHE A 413 33.31 -2.74 18.89
N GLN A 414 32.63 -3.88 18.75
CA GLN A 414 32.71 -5.02 19.66
C GLN A 414 33.16 -6.29 18.93
N LYS A 415 33.86 -7.17 19.65
CA LYS A 415 34.18 -8.52 19.16
C LYS A 415 32.91 -9.39 19.16
N TRP A 416 32.91 -10.40 18.29
CA TRP A 416 31.90 -11.45 18.29
C TRP A 416 32.27 -12.52 19.31
N PHE A 417 31.32 -12.92 20.14
CA PHE A 417 31.49 -13.94 21.17
C PHE A 417 30.57 -15.13 20.92
N ASP A 418 30.89 -16.29 21.50
CA ASP A 418 30.05 -17.50 21.39
C ASP A 418 28.61 -17.28 21.90
N GLY A 419 28.43 -16.40 22.88
CA GLY A 419 27.10 -16.00 23.35
C GLY A 419 26.28 -15.25 22.29
N ASP A 420 26.92 -14.53 21.37
CA ASP A 420 26.26 -13.92 20.22
C ASP A 420 25.79 -14.99 19.25
N THR A 421 26.65 -15.97 18.94
CA THR A 421 26.29 -17.14 18.11
C THR A 421 25.12 -17.92 18.72
N ALA A 422 25.14 -18.15 20.04
CA ALA A 422 24.06 -18.85 20.74
C ALA A 422 22.71 -18.10 20.61
N ASN A 423 22.68 -16.80 20.88
CA ASN A 423 21.45 -15.99 20.69
C ASN A 423 21.01 -15.94 19.22
N PHE A 424 21.97 -15.75 18.30
CA PHE A 424 21.69 -15.68 16.88
C PHE A 424 21.06 -16.99 16.37
N SER A 425 21.56 -18.15 16.81
CA SER A 425 21.05 -19.48 16.42
C SER A 425 19.58 -19.75 16.76
N ILE A 426 18.98 -18.97 17.66
CA ILE A 426 17.56 -19.09 18.02
C ILE A 426 16.73 -17.90 17.53
N GLY A 427 17.28 -17.07 16.66
CA GLY A 427 16.60 -15.90 16.11
C GLY A 427 16.47 -14.73 17.09
N GLN A 428 17.42 -14.61 18.03
CA GLN A 428 17.51 -13.53 19.03
C GLN A 428 18.80 -12.72 18.85
N GLY A 429 18.96 -11.68 19.66
CA GLY A 429 20.10 -10.76 19.58
C GLY A 429 19.81 -9.63 18.58
N ASP A 430 20.74 -9.39 17.66
CA ASP A 430 20.66 -8.28 16.70
C ASP A 430 19.90 -8.61 15.41
N LEU A 431 19.43 -9.86 15.25
CA LEU A 431 18.69 -10.28 14.06
C LEU A 431 17.27 -9.69 14.07
N LEU A 432 16.95 -8.91 13.04
CA LEU A 432 15.61 -8.38 12.79
C LEU A 432 15.15 -8.75 11.38
N VAL A 433 13.91 -9.20 11.23
CA VAL A 433 13.33 -9.60 9.94
C VAL A 433 11.91 -9.10 9.79
N THR A 434 11.44 -8.96 8.56
CA THR A 434 10.03 -8.63 8.27
C THR A 434 9.18 -9.91 8.20
N PRO A 435 7.86 -9.83 8.49
CA PRO A 435 6.95 -10.96 8.26
C PRO A 435 6.95 -11.48 6.82
N LEU A 436 7.11 -10.60 5.82
CA LEU A 436 7.22 -10.99 4.42
C LEU A 436 8.50 -11.81 4.15
N GLN A 437 9.63 -11.43 4.73
CA GLN A 437 10.86 -12.23 4.64
C GLN A 437 10.67 -13.63 5.24
N MET A 438 9.91 -13.76 6.33
CA MET A 438 9.62 -15.07 6.95
C MET A 438 8.66 -15.92 6.11
N ALA A 439 7.65 -15.32 5.48
CA ALA A 439 6.82 -16.02 4.49
C ALA A 439 7.67 -16.51 3.31
N ARG A 440 8.53 -15.65 2.75
CA ARG A 440 9.45 -15.99 1.66
C ARG A 440 10.42 -17.11 2.04
N MET A 441 11.01 -17.06 3.24
CA MET A 441 11.89 -18.11 3.75
C MET A 441 11.15 -19.45 3.86
N THR A 442 9.90 -19.43 4.32
CA THR A 442 9.08 -20.63 4.47
C THR A 442 8.72 -21.24 3.11
N ALA A 443 8.53 -20.41 2.08
CA ALA A 443 8.26 -20.88 0.72
C ALA A 443 9.36 -21.77 0.15
N VAL A 444 10.63 -21.54 0.52
CA VAL A 444 11.76 -22.38 0.12
C VAL A 444 11.56 -23.84 0.53
N PHE A 445 10.95 -24.10 1.68
CA PHE A 445 10.63 -25.46 2.12
C PHE A 445 9.37 -26.02 1.45
N ALA A 446 8.44 -25.14 1.08
CA ALA A 446 7.18 -25.52 0.44
C ALA A 446 7.35 -25.84 -1.06
N ASN A 447 8.33 -25.21 -1.72
CA ASN A 447 8.61 -25.33 -3.15
C ASN A 447 9.92 -26.07 -3.50
N ASP A 448 10.52 -26.76 -2.53
CA ASP A 448 11.71 -27.60 -2.72
C ASP A 448 13.00 -26.84 -3.12
N GLY A 449 13.25 -25.69 -2.50
CA GLY A 449 14.56 -25.04 -2.51
C GLY A 449 14.67 -23.80 -3.41
N PHE A 450 13.56 -23.26 -3.89
CA PHE A 450 13.55 -22.07 -4.74
C PHE A 450 13.22 -20.82 -3.94
N LEU A 451 14.05 -19.79 -4.09
CA LEU A 451 13.77 -18.48 -3.52
C LEU A 451 12.96 -17.66 -4.54
N VAL A 452 11.66 -17.51 -4.26
CA VAL A 452 10.73 -16.71 -5.08
C VAL A 452 10.86 -15.21 -4.79
N THR A 453 10.31 -14.36 -5.66
CA THR A 453 10.17 -12.91 -5.39
C THR A 453 8.69 -12.61 -5.12
N PRO A 454 8.32 -12.23 -3.90
CA PRO A 454 6.92 -11.91 -3.59
C PRO A 454 6.42 -10.74 -4.44
N HIS A 455 5.15 -10.78 -4.87
CA HIS A 455 4.53 -9.69 -5.63
C HIS A 455 3.02 -9.66 -5.43
N ILE A 456 2.42 -8.47 -5.62
CA ILE A 456 1.00 -8.23 -5.42
C ILE A 456 0.27 -7.82 -6.71
N VAL A 457 0.98 -7.37 -7.74
CA VAL A 457 0.38 -6.98 -9.02
C VAL A 457 0.46 -8.12 -10.03
N LYS A 458 -0.71 -8.59 -10.46
CA LYS A 458 -0.89 -9.62 -11.49
C LYS A 458 -0.82 -9.03 -12.90
N SER A 459 -1.50 -7.91 -13.14
CA SER A 459 -1.50 -7.23 -14.45
C SER A 459 -1.74 -5.72 -14.34
N ILE A 460 -1.21 -4.97 -15.32
CA ILE A 460 -1.45 -3.54 -15.51
C ILE A 460 -1.96 -3.37 -16.94
N ALA A 461 -3.16 -2.79 -17.10
CA ALA A 461 -3.86 -2.69 -18.39
C ALA A 461 -3.95 -4.05 -19.13
N GLY A 462 -4.24 -5.13 -18.39
CA GLY A 462 -4.37 -6.49 -18.94
C GLY A 462 -3.05 -7.15 -19.36
N LYS A 463 -1.91 -6.48 -19.15
CA LYS A 463 -0.58 -7.04 -19.42
C LYS A 463 0.11 -7.35 -18.11
N SER A 464 0.66 -8.56 -17.98
CA SER A 464 1.51 -8.87 -16.83
C SER A 464 2.71 -7.90 -16.82
N PRO A 465 3.10 -7.30 -15.67
CA PRO A 465 4.21 -6.35 -15.61
C PRO A 465 5.57 -6.97 -15.98
N GLY A 466 5.63 -8.29 -16.18
CA GLY A 466 6.80 -9.03 -16.66
C GLY A 466 7.49 -9.87 -15.57
N ASN A 467 7.96 -11.06 -15.98
CA ASN A 467 8.92 -11.98 -15.34
C ASN A 467 8.90 -12.22 -13.81
N TYR A 468 7.82 -11.98 -13.06
CA TYR A 468 7.72 -12.51 -11.68
C TYR A 468 7.92 -14.03 -11.66
N SER A 469 7.31 -14.73 -12.63
CA SER A 469 7.45 -16.18 -12.84
C SER A 469 8.86 -16.66 -13.25
N LYS A 470 9.78 -15.78 -13.68
CA LYS A 470 11.14 -16.17 -14.12
C LYS A 470 12.25 -15.91 -13.09
N LYS A 471 11.93 -15.43 -11.88
CA LYS A 471 12.91 -15.09 -10.83
C LYS A 471 12.94 -16.10 -9.68
N ASN A 472 12.68 -17.38 -9.96
CA ASN A 472 12.90 -18.42 -8.97
C ASN A 472 14.40 -18.71 -8.93
N HIS A 473 15.06 -18.29 -7.86
CA HIS A 473 16.49 -18.52 -7.68
C HIS A 473 16.70 -19.85 -6.96
N PRO A 474 17.22 -20.90 -7.63
CA PRO A 474 17.49 -22.16 -6.97
C PRO A 474 18.62 -21.96 -5.95
N LEU A 475 18.37 -22.35 -4.70
CA LEU A 475 19.39 -22.26 -3.64
C LEU A 475 20.34 -23.45 -3.63
N ASN A 476 20.07 -24.48 -4.46
CA ASN A 476 20.89 -25.67 -4.65
C ASN A 476 21.17 -26.45 -3.34
N PHE A 477 20.19 -26.48 -2.43
CA PHE A 477 20.24 -27.31 -1.24
C PHE A 477 19.99 -28.78 -1.59
N LYS A 478 20.68 -29.70 -0.90
CA LYS A 478 20.36 -31.13 -1.03
C LYS A 478 18.91 -31.40 -0.63
N GLN A 479 18.14 -32.04 -1.51
CA GLN A 479 16.73 -32.35 -1.28
C GLN A 479 16.50 -33.17 0.00
N GLN A 480 17.34 -34.18 0.26
CA GLN A 480 17.28 -34.98 1.48
C GLN A 480 17.32 -34.12 2.76
N ASN A 481 18.10 -33.04 2.76
CA ASN A 481 18.20 -32.15 3.92
C ASN A 481 16.97 -31.26 4.06
N LEU A 482 16.38 -30.81 2.95
CA LEU A 482 15.10 -30.10 2.96
C LEU A 482 14.00 -31.01 3.52
N ASP A 483 13.94 -32.26 3.06
CA ASP A 483 12.94 -33.24 3.50
C ASP A 483 13.01 -33.53 5.00
N LEU A 484 14.22 -33.60 5.58
CA LEU A 484 14.40 -33.74 7.04
C LEU A 484 13.82 -32.54 7.82
N VAL A 485 14.02 -31.31 7.33
CA VAL A 485 13.44 -30.12 7.97
C VAL A 485 11.92 -30.07 7.76
N LYS A 486 11.42 -30.45 6.58
CA LYS A 486 9.99 -30.56 6.27
C LYS A 486 9.29 -31.58 7.17
N GLN A 487 9.92 -32.72 7.45
CA GLN A 487 9.43 -33.70 8.42
C GLN A 487 9.37 -33.11 9.84
N GLY A 488 10.37 -32.32 10.23
CA GLY A 488 10.35 -31.53 11.46
C GLY A 488 9.14 -30.58 11.52
N PHE A 489 8.87 -29.85 10.44
CA PHE A 489 7.72 -28.94 10.34
C PHE A 489 6.38 -29.66 10.44
N LYS A 490 6.28 -30.85 9.83
CA LYS A 490 5.10 -31.72 10.00
C LYS A 490 4.95 -32.13 11.46
N SER A 491 6.04 -32.57 12.10
CA SER A 491 6.05 -33.03 13.50
C SER A 491 5.67 -31.93 14.50
N VAL A 492 5.97 -30.65 14.21
CA VAL A 492 5.51 -29.51 15.02
C VAL A 492 3.98 -29.49 15.17
N VAL A 493 3.27 -29.92 14.13
CA VAL A 493 1.80 -29.92 14.08
C VAL A 493 1.25 -31.29 14.44
N SER A 494 1.79 -32.38 13.89
CA SER A 494 1.18 -33.71 14.03
C SER A 494 1.45 -34.39 15.37
N LEU A 495 2.56 -34.10 16.05
CA LEU A 495 2.83 -34.67 17.37
C LEU A 495 1.95 -34.01 18.43
N SER A 496 1.40 -34.81 19.34
CA SER A 496 0.60 -34.30 20.48
C SER A 496 1.40 -33.38 21.41
N SER A 497 2.71 -33.60 21.51
CA SER A 497 3.65 -32.73 22.23
C SER A 497 4.22 -31.58 21.39
N GLY A 498 3.89 -31.52 20.10
CA GLY A 498 4.38 -30.51 19.17
C GLY A 498 3.82 -29.12 19.48
N THR A 499 4.66 -28.09 19.37
CA THR A 499 4.27 -26.71 19.75
C THR A 499 3.13 -26.12 18.91
N GLY A 500 2.85 -26.68 17.72
CA GLY A 500 1.79 -26.26 16.81
C GLY A 500 0.62 -27.25 16.74
N ASN A 501 0.50 -28.17 17.68
CA ASN A 501 -0.47 -29.27 17.63
C ASN A 501 -1.93 -28.84 17.48
N VAL A 502 -2.27 -27.61 17.88
CA VAL A 502 -3.61 -27.02 17.70
C VAL A 502 -4.11 -27.09 16.24
N LEU A 503 -3.20 -27.10 15.26
CA LEU A 503 -3.46 -27.20 13.82
C LEU A 503 -3.67 -28.64 13.31
N SER A 504 -3.47 -29.68 14.13
CA SER A 504 -3.53 -31.08 13.69
C SER A 504 -4.92 -31.56 13.25
N GLY A 505 -5.99 -30.95 13.79
CA GLY A 505 -7.39 -31.33 13.50
C GLY A 505 -7.97 -30.71 12.23
N LEU A 506 -7.16 -30.04 11.42
CA LEU A 506 -7.61 -29.42 10.18
C LEU A 506 -7.86 -30.48 9.09
N GLY A 507 -8.82 -30.23 8.20
CA GLY A 507 -9.09 -31.08 7.02
C GLY A 507 -7.96 -31.08 5.97
N VAL A 508 -6.88 -30.33 6.22
CA VAL A 508 -5.70 -30.22 5.37
C VAL A 508 -4.45 -30.43 6.23
N GLU A 509 -3.47 -31.20 5.73
CA GLU A 509 -2.20 -31.39 6.44
C GLU A 509 -1.38 -30.10 6.43
N VAL A 510 -1.17 -29.50 7.61
CA VAL A 510 -0.32 -28.31 7.79
C VAL A 510 1.06 -28.72 8.29
N ALA A 511 2.11 -28.08 7.76
CA ALA A 511 3.46 -28.16 8.30
C ALA A 511 3.99 -26.76 8.58
N GLY A 512 4.68 -26.57 9.70
CA GLY A 512 5.19 -25.24 10.03
C GLY A 512 6.04 -25.19 11.30
N LYS A 513 6.30 -23.97 11.76
CA LYS A 513 7.12 -23.69 12.92
C LYS A 513 6.57 -22.50 13.71
N THR A 514 6.43 -22.72 15.01
CA THR A 514 6.11 -21.66 15.99
C THR A 514 7.34 -20.82 16.33
N GLY A 515 7.13 -19.55 16.61
CA GLY A 515 8.15 -18.62 17.09
C GLY A 515 7.64 -17.83 18.29
N THR A 516 8.47 -17.71 19.32
CA THR A 516 8.26 -16.76 20.41
C THR A 516 9.52 -15.93 20.52
N ALA A 517 9.39 -14.61 20.34
CA ALA A 517 10.51 -13.70 20.36
C ALA A 517 10.41 -12.73 21.54
N GLN A 518 11.40 -12.75 22.43
CA GLN A 518 11.42 -11.86 23.59
C GLN A 518 11.47 -10.40 23.15
N ALA A 519 10.62 -9.56 23.77
CA ALA A 519 10.52 -8.13 23.46
C ALA A 519 10.35 -7.27 24.74
N PRO A 520 11.36 -7.24 25.64
CA PRO A 520 11.27 -6.47 26.89
C PRO A 520 11.06 -4.96 26.62
N PRO A 521 10.27 -4.24 27.43
CA PRO A 521 9.55 -4.68 28.64
C PRO A 521 8.19 -5.35 28.36
N GLY A 522 7.76 -5.48 27.10
CA GLY A 522 6.47 -6.03 26.72
C GLY A 522 6.41 -7.56 26.72
N GLN A 523 5.22 -8.10 26.39
CA GLN A 523 5.08 -9.52 26.10
C GLN A 523 5.94 -9.92 24.89
N PRO A 524 6.35 -11.20 24.78
CA PRO A 524 6.99 -11.68 23.58
C PRO A 524 6.15 -11.46 22.32
N HIS A 525 6.79 -11.30 21.17
CA HIS A 525 6.10 -11.39 19.89
C HIS A 525 5.77 -12.85 19.58
N ALA A 526 4.54 -13.10 19.14
CA ALA A 526 4.07 -14.41 18.74
C ALA A 526 4.20 -14.57 17.23
N TRP A 527 4.76 -15.69 16.81
CA TRP A 527 4.92 -16.02 15.40
C TRP A 527 4.46 -17.44 15.08
N PHE A 528 3.93 -17.61 13.88
CA PHE A 528 3.79 -18.90 13.23
C PHE A 528 4.08 -18.74 11.74
N VAL A 529 4.88 -19.63 11.18
CA VAL A 529 5.01 -19.80 9.74
C VAL A 529 4.72 -21.23 9.37
N GLY A 530 4.12 -21.46 8.22
CA GLY A 530 3.87 -22.80 7.71
C GLY A 530 3.43 -22.80 6.27
N TYR A 531 3.16 -23.98 5.76
CA TYR A 531 2.58 -24.18 4.45
C TYR A 531 1.60 -25.35 4.49
N PHE A 532 0.66 -25.31 3.55
CA PHE A 532 -0.37 -26.33 3.41
C PHE A 532 -0.89 -26.43 1.96
N PRO A 533 -1.33 -27.62 1.53
CA PRO A 533 -1.13 -28.91 2.19
C PRO A 533 0.36 -29.29 2.31
N TYR A 534 0.72 -30.19 3.22
CA TYR A 534 2.11 -30.61 3.41
C TYR A 534 2.75 -31.20 2.13
N LYS A 535 1.95 -31.94 1.35
CA LYS A 535 2.33 -32.43 0.01
C LYS A 535 1.62 -31.59 -1.05
N GLY A 536 2.34 -31.16 -2.08
CA GLY A 536 1.77 -30.30 -3.12
C GLY A 536 1.30 -28.96 -2.56
N SER A 537 2.18 -28.32 -1.78
CA SER A 537 1.90 -27.07 -1.06
C SER A 537 1.30 -26.01 -1.97
N LYS A 538 0.11 -25.52 -1.63
CA LYS A 538 -0.56 -24.46 -2.37
C LYS A 538 -0.31 -23.08 -1.79
N LEU A 539 -0.23 -23.00 -0.45
CA LEU A 539 -0.11 -21.74 0.25
C LEU A 539 0.91 -21.84 1.38
N VAL A 540 1.67 -20.77 1.55
CA VAL A 540 2.47 -20.45 2.72
C VAL A 540 1.69 -19.44 3.55
N ILE A 541 1.68 -19.62 4.85
CA ILE A 541 1.09 -18.70 5.82
C ILE A 541 2.16 -18.19 6.78
N CYS A 542 2.13 -16.89 7.05
CA CYS A 542 2.90 -16.24 8.11
C CYS A 542 1.93 -15.43 8.97
N VAL A 543 1.86 -15.74 10.26
CA VAL A 543 1.07 -15.00 11.26
C VAL A 543 2.02 -14.43 12.30
N PHE A 544 2.02 -13.11 12.40
CA PHE A 544 2.79 -12.34 13.36
C PHE A 544 1.86 -11.53 14.25
N LEU A 545 2.07 -11.59 15.57
CA LEU A 545 1.36 -10.77 16.54
C LEU A 545 2.39 -10.03 17.41
N GLU A 546 2.38 -8.71 17.31
CA GLU A 546 3.25 -7.83 18.06
C GLU A 546 2.84 -7.84 19.55
N HIS A 547 3.75 -8.21 20.46
CA HIS A 547 3.45 -8.43 21.87
C HIS A 547 2.26 -9.39 22.09
N GLY A 548 2.08 -10.35 21.18
CA GLY A 548 0.97 -11.30 21.21
C GLY A 548 1.15 -12.46 22.19
N GLY A 549 2.30 -12.54 22.89
CA GLY A 549 2.59 -13.59 23.86
C GLY A 549 3.27 -14.81 23.24
N PRO A 550 3.01 -16.04 23.73
CA PRO A 550 3.54 -17.27 23.16
C PRO A 550 3.11 -17.47 21.70
N GLY A 551 3.99 -18.08 20.89
CA GLY A 551 3.74 -18.41 19.49
C GLY A 551 2.47 -19.25 19.24
N TYR A 552 1.97 -19.92 20.28
CA TYR A 552 0.67 -20.62 20.26
C TYR A 552 -0.48 -19.74 19.75
N TYR A 553 -0.53 -18.47 20.15
CA TYR A 553 -1.61 -17.57 19.73
C TYR A 553 -1.61 -17.30 18.22
N SER A 554 -0.42 -17.24 17.60
CA SER A 554 -0.31 -17.15 16.14
C SER A 554 -0.77 -18.44 15.44
N CYS A 555 -0.58 -19.62 16.05
CA CYS A 555 -1.13 -20.87 15.55
C CYS A 555 -2.66 -20.92 15.64
N VAL A 556 -3.25 -20.39 16.70
CA VAL A 556 -4.72 -20.29 16.83
C VAL A 556 -5.29 -19.43 15.72
N VAL A 557 -4.71 -18.26 15.47
CA VAL A 557 -5.14 -17.39 14.35
C VAL A 557 -4.94 -18.09 13.00
N ALA A 558 -3.81 -18.77 12.79
CA ALA A 558 -3.59 -19.55 11.58
C ALA A 558 -4.63 -20.66 11.40
N LYS A 559 -5.00 -21.36 12.48
CA LYS A 559 -6.03 -22.39 12.47
C LYS A 559 -7.37 -21.81 12.03
N GLU A 560 -7.81 -20.73 12.68
CA GLU A 560 -9.09 -20.08 12.38
C GLU A 560 -9.18 -19.61 10.92
N ILE A 561 -8.06 -19.13 10.36
CA ILE A 561 -7.99 -18.74 8.94
C ILE A 561 -8.15 -19.96 8.03
N ILE A 562 -7.38 -21.02 8.27
CA ILE A 562 -7.40 -22.24 7.45
C ILE A 562 -8.76 -22.94 7.55
N GLU A 563 -9.39 -22.98 8.72
CA GLU A 563 -10.74 -23.51 8.91
C GLU A 563 -11.79 -22.71 8.14
N GLU A 564 -11.74 -21.37 8.21
CA GLU A 564 -12.70 -20.51 7.50
C GLU A 564 -12.54 -20.64 5.98
N MET A 565 -11.30 -20.64 5.49
CA MET A 565 -11.02 -20.90 4.07
C MET A 565 -11.56 -22.26 3.61
N SER A 566 -11.61 -23.24 4.52
CA SER A 566 -12.04 -24.60 4.19
C SER A 566 -13.55 -24.67 4.10
N LYS A 567 -14.24 -23.99 5.02
CA LYS A 567 -15.69 -23.80 4.99
C LYS A 567 -16.15 -23.04 3.75
N GLU A 568 -15.40 -22.04 3.32
CA GLU A 568 -15.69 -21.25 2.11
C GLU A 568 -15.23 -21.92 0.80
N GLY A 569 -14.63 -23.11 0.85
CA GLY A 569 -14.22 -23.86 -0.36
C GLY A 569 -13.01 -23.28 -1.11
N LEU A 570 -12.23 -22.40 -0.48
CA LEU A 570 -11.16 -21.62 -1.11
C LEU A 570 -9.87 -22.43 -1.40
N PHE A 571 -9.84 -23.72 -1.08
CA PHE A 571 -8.70 -24.62 -1.34
C PHE A 571 -8.70 -25.23 -2.74
N ASN A 572 -9.87 -25.31 -3.37
CA ASN A 572 -10.04 -25.97 -4.67
C ASN A 572 -9.92 -25.01 -5.86
N GLU A 573 -10.04 -23.70 -5.60
CA GLU A 573 -9.97 -22.64 -6.63
C GLU A 573 -8.59 -21.96 -6.73
N ALA A 574 -7.67 -22.28 -5.80
CA ALA A 574 -6.32 -21.71 -5.73
C ALA A 574 -5.27 -22.51 -6.50
#